data_AF-A0A9D9V884-F1
#
_entry.id   AF-A0A9D9V884-F1
#
_cell.length_a   1.000
_cell.length_b   1.000
_cell.length_c   1.000
_cell.angle_alpha   90.00
_cell.angle_beta   90.00
_cell.angle_gamma   90.00
#
_symmetry.space_group_name_H-M   'P 1'
#
loop_
_entity.id
_entity.type
_entity.pdbx_description
1 polymer ?
#
loop_
_entity_poly.entity_id
_entity_poly.type
_entity_poly.pdbx_seq_one_letter_code
_entity_poly.pdbx_strand_id
1 'polypeptide(L)' 'MLFNKAINSNGLPEKVAMDKSGANKAGVNTINLALALLCMFGGLPLQMTIRQIKYLNNIIEQDHRFVKKITTLNQVT' A
#
# COMPACT_ATOMS: atom_id res chain seq x y z
N MET A 1 -6.74 -2.68 7.91
CA MET A 1 -6.04 -3.91 8.33
C MET A 1 -4.83 -4.22 7.45
N LEU A 2 -4.94 -4.17 6.10
CA LEU A 2 -3.81 -4.43 5.18
C LEU A 2 -2.64 -3.43 5.33
N PHE A 3 -2.91 -2.13 5.22
CA PHE A 3 -1.86 -1.10 5.32
C PHE A 3 -1.13 -1.12 6.67
N ASN A 4 -1.86 -1.26 7.79
CA ASN A 4 -1.23 -1.35 9.12
C ASN A 4 -0.27 -2.52 9.22
N LYS A 5 -0.64 -3.70 8.68
CA LYS A 5 0.25 -4.86 8.69
C LYS A 5 1.51 -4.60 7.86
N ALA A 6 1.36 -4.04 6.67
CA ALA A 6 2.48 -3.75 5.77
C ALA A 6 3.43 -2.67 6.34
N ILE A 7 2.89 -1.64 6.98
CA ILE A 7 3.67 -0.57 7.63
C ILE A 7 4.40 -1.13 8.85
N ASN A 8 3.75 -2.00 9.64
CA ASN A 8 4.39 -2.60 10.81
C ASN A 8 5.55 -3.53 10.42
N SER A 9 5.46 -4.21 9.28
CA SER A 9 6.54 -5.12 8.82
C SER A 9 7.65 -4.41 8.06
N ASN A 10 7.36 -3.36 7.30
CA ASN A 10 8.32 -2.73 6.38
C ASN A 10 8.65 -1.27 6.73
N GLY A 11 8.03 -0.70 7.77
CA GLY A 11 8.09 0.72 8.08
C GLY A 11 7.14 1.57 7.22
N LEU A 12 7.13 2.87 7.49
CA LEU A 12 6.31 3.84 6.76
C LEU A 12 6.99 4.21 5.43
N PRO A 13 6.37 3.92 4.27
CA PRO A 13 6.96 4.27 2.98
C PRO A 13 6.81 5.76 2.68
N GLU A 14 7.76 6.34 1.94
CA GLU A 14 7.62 7.71 1.40
C GLU A 14 6.58 7.75 0.27
N LYS A 15 6.52 6.69 -0.55
CA LYS A 15 5.69 6.62 -1.75
C LYS A 15 5.02 5.25 -1.85
N VAL A 16 3.73 5.26 -2.19
CA VAL A 16 2.93 4.03 -2.38
C VAL A 16 2.36 3.99 -3.78
N ALA A 17 2.60 2.88 -4.48
CA ALA A 17 1.99 2.61 -5.77
C ALA A 17 0.74 1.76 -5.56
N MET A 18 -0.38 2.17 -6.14
CA MET A 18 -1.64 1.45 -6.02
C MET A 18 -2.53 1.67 -7.24
N ASP A 19 -3.51 0.78 -7.39
CA ASP A 19 -4.51 0.89 -8.44
C ASP A 19 -5.42 2.10 -8.24
N LYS A 20 -6.26 2.39 -9.25
CA LYS A 20 -7.19 3.52 -9.22
C LYS A 20 -8.45 3.22 -8.41
N SER A 21 -8.43 2.22 -7.51
CA SER A 21 -9.59 1.90 -6.69
C SER A 21 -9.83 2.98 -5.62
N GLY A 22 -11.11 3.31 -5.42
CA GLY A 22 -11.52 4.31 -4.42
C GLY A 22 -11.17 3.89 -2.99
N ALA A 23 -11.33 2.59 -2.68
CA ALA A 23 -11.03 2.04 -1.36
C ALA A 23 -9.56 2.19 -0.97
N ASN A 24 -8.62 1.93 -1.89
CA ASN A 24 -7.19 2.09 -1.62
C ASN A 24 -6.82 3.54 -1.36
N LYS A 25 -7.40 4.48 -2.14
CA LYS A 25 -7.21 5.91 -1.92
C LYS A 25 -7.75 6.38 -0.58
N ALA A 26 -8.95 5.94 -0.20
CA ALA A 26 -9.53 6.26 1.10
C ALA A 26 -8.68 5.71 2.27
N GLY A 27 -8.14 4.49 2.13
CA GLY A 27 -7.26 3.88 3.12
C GLY A 27 -5.98 4.69 3.35
N VAL A 28 -5.27 5.04 2.28
CA VAL A 28 -4.04 5.84 2.39
C VAL A 28 -4.32 7.26 2.90
N ASN A 29 -5.43 7.88 2.47
CA ASN A 29 -5.84 9.20 2.96
C ASN A 29 -6.11 9.19 4.48
N THR A 30 -6.72 8.13 5.00
CA THR A 30 -6.98 7.99 6.45
C THR A 30 -5.66 7.95 7.23
N ILE A 31 -4.65 7.25 6.71
CA ILE A 31 -3.33 7.18 7.36
C ILE A 31 -2.61 8.52 7.27
N ASN A 32 -2.65 9.19 6.12
CA ASN A 32 -2.08 10.54 5.97
C ASN A 32 -2.74 11.55 6.92
N LEU A 33 -4.05 11.44 7.16
CA LEU A 33 -4.74 12.29 8.14
C LEU A 33 -4.23 12.01 9.57
N ALA A 34 -4.12 10.75 9.96
CA ALA A 34 -3.58 10.39 11.28
C ALA A 34 -2.15 10.91 11.49
N LEU A 35 -1.35 10.87 10.43
CA LEU A 35 0.02 11.36 10.43
C LEU A 35 0.12 12.88 10.53
N ALA A 36 -0.79 13.60 9.84
CA ALA A 36 -0.93 15.04 9.98
C ALA A 36 -1.36 15.46 11.39
N LEU A 37 -2.29 14.71 12.01
CA LEU A 37 -2.67 14.92 13.42
C LEU A 37 -1.45 14.74 14.34
N LEU A 38 -0.68 13.67 14.16
CA LEU A 38 0.55 13.44 14.94
C LEU A 38 1.54 14.60 14.80
N CYS A 39 1.72 15.12 13.58
CA CYS A 39 2.56 16.29 13.33
C CYS A 39 2.06 17.54 14.08
N MET A 40 0.74 17.76 14.15
CA MET A 40 0.17 18.87 14.93
C MET A 40 0.42 18.76 16.43
N PHE A 41 0.60 17.54 16.96
CA PHE A 41 0.97 17.31 18.37
C PHE A 41 2.49 17.27 18.62
N GLY A 42 3.30 17.80 17.70
CA GLY A 42 4.76 17.87 17.84
C GLY A 42 5.53 16.68 17.24
N GLY A 43 4.86 15.82 16.48
CA GLY A 43 5.50 14.76 15.69
C GLY A 43 6.19 15.28 14.43
N LEU A 44 6.92 14.39 13.76
CA LEU A 44 7.58 14.68 12.48
C LEU A 44 6.55 14.86 11.34
N PRO A 45 6.78 15.79 10.39
CA PRO A 45 5.94 15.96 9.22
C PRO A 45 6.18 14.81 8.24
N LEU A 46 5.39 13.75 8.38
CA LEU A 46 5.46 12.58 7.53
C LEU A 46 4.22 12.54 6.62
N GLN A 47 4.39 12.07 5.38
CA GLN A 47 3.29 11.89 4.43
C GLN A 47 3.63 10.81 3.41
N MET A 48 2.64 10.00 3.05
CA MET A 48 2.75 9.05 1.95
C MET A 48 2.26 9.67 0.64
N THR A 49 3.11 9.63 -0.38
CA THR A 49 2.75 10.06 -1.73
C THR A 49 2.10 8.91 -2.51
N ILE A 50 0.89 9.13 -3.00
CA ILE A 50 0.16 8.15 -3.80
C ILE A 50 0.60 8.22 -5.27
N ARG A 51 0.94 7.07 -5.87
CA ARG A 51 1.26 6.90 -7.29
C ARG A 51 0.29 5.95 -7.96
N GLN A 52 -0.55 6.48 -8.86
CA GLN A 52 -1.50 5.69 -9.65
C GLN A 52 -1.06 5.63 -11.13
N ILE A 53 0.07 4.97 -11.37
CA ILE A 53 0.71 4.89 -12.70
C ILE A 53 0.41 3.51 -13.31
N LYS A 54 -0.12 3.49 -14.55
CA LYS A 54 -0.49 2.25 -15.26
C LYS A 54 0.64 1.22 -15.31
N TYR A 55 1.87 1.68 -15.60
CA TYR A 55 3.03 0.81 -15.69
C TYR A 55 3.37 0.13 -14.35
N LEU A 56 3.39 0.89 -13.24
CA LEU A 56 3.62 0.31 -11.90
C LEU A 56 2.51 -0.66 -11.51
N ASN A 57 1.27 -0.34 -11.88
CA ASN A 57 0.13 -1.22 -11.66
C ASN A 57 0.29 -2.55 -12.39
N ASN A 58 0.73 -2.52 -13.65
CA ASN A 58 0.98 -3.72 -14.43
C ASN A 58 2.05 -4.63 -13.78
N ILE A 59 3.11 -4.05 -13.21
CA ILE A 59 4.16 -4.82 -12.49
C ILE A 59 3.56 -5.49 -11.25
N ILE A 60 2.80 -4.73 -10.44
CA ILE A 60 2.14 -5.26 -9.24
C ILE A 60 1.15 -6.38 -9.61
N GLU A 61 0.39 -6.20 -10.68
CA GLU A 61 -0.53 -7.23 -11.19
C GLU A 61 0.19 -8.47 -11.71
N GLN A 62 1.38 -8.31 -12.31
CA GLN A 62 2.23 -9.44 -12.73
C GLN A 62 2.73 -10.24 -11.53
N ASP A 63 3.21 -9.55 -10.50
CA ASP A 63 3.69 -10.18 -9.27
C ASP A 63 2.57 -10.99 -8.58
N HIS A 64 1.38 -10.39 -8.47
CA HIS A 64 0.20 -11.10 -7.96
C HIS A 64 -0.15 -12.35 -8.80
N ARG A 65 -0.01 -12.30 -10.14
CA ARG A 65 -0.24 -13.46 -10.99
C ARG A 65 0.77 -14.58 -10.72
N PHE A 66 2.03 -14.23 -10.46
CA PHE A 66 3.05 -15.20 -10.13
C PHE A 66 2.76 -15.90 -8.80
N VAL A 67 2.47 -15.14 -7.74
CA VAL A 67 2.08 -15.68 -6.43
C VAL A 67 0.85 -16.57 -6.54
N LYS A 68 -0.19 -16.13 -7.27
CA LYS A 68 -1.40 -16.93 -7.51
C LYS A 68 -1.07 -18.26 -8.17
N LYS A 69 -0.21 -18.29 -9.19
CA LYS A 69 0.22 -19.53 -9.84
C LYS A 69 0.86 -20.50 -8.86
N ILE A 70 1.77 -20.02 -8.00
CA ILE A 70 2.41 -20.88 -6.97
C ILE A 70 1.36 -21.45 -6.02
N THR A 71 0.48 -20.61 -5.49
CA THR A 71 -0.53 -21.07 -4.54
C THR A 71 -1.53 -22.03 -5.16
N THR A 72 -1.91 -21.85 -6.43
CA THR A 72 -2.81 -22.77 -7.13
C THR A 72 -2.12 -24.09 -7.47
N LEU A 73 -0.84 -24.08 -7.86
CA LEU A 73 -0.08 -25.31 -8.14
C LEU A 73 0.10 -26.16 -6.87
N ASN A 74 0.42 -25.53 -5.74
CA ASN A 74 0.59 -26.21 -4.45
C ASN A 74 -0.73 -26.73 -3.84
N GLN A 75 -1.89 -26.39 -4.40
CA GLN A 75 -3.20 -26.92 -3.95
C GLN A 75 -3.65 -28.15 -4.74
N VAL A 76 -2.99 -28.48 -5.85
CA VAL A 76 -3.30 -29.64 -6.71
C VAL A 76 -2.30 -30.79 -6.47
N THR A 77 -1.26 -30.55 -5.67
CA THR A 77 -0.30 -31.56 -5.19
C THR A 77 -0.60 -31.92 -3.74
#